data_AF-A0A2G9SII4-F1
#
_entry.id   AF-A0A2G9SII4-F1
#
_cell.length_a   1.000
_cell.length_b   1.000
_cell.length_c   1.000
_cell.angle_alpha   90.00
_cell.angle_beta   90.00
_cell.angle_gamma   90.00
#
_symmetry.space_group_name_H-M   'P 1'
#
loop_
_entity.id
_entity.type
_entity.pdbx_description
1 polymer ?
#
loop_
_entity_poly.entity_id
_entity_poly.type
_entity_poly.pdbx_seq_one_letter_code
_entity_poly.pdbx_strand_id
1 'polypeptide(L)'
;MGHYNPYCCCPCFTGIPGSDYINSNYIDGYRKQNAYIATQGPLPETFGDFWRMMWEQRSATVVMMTKLEERSRIKCDQYWPSRGTETYGLIQVTLLDTVELATYCVRTFALYKNGSSEKREVRQFQFTAWPDHGVPEHPTPFLAFLRRVKTCNPPDAGPMVVHCRYDAL
;
A
#
# COMPACT_ATOMS: atom_id res chain seq x y z
N MET A 1 -9.07 -5.92 28.13
CA MET A 1 -8.85 -7.11 27.29
C MET A 1 -9.29 -6.75 25.88
N GLY A 2 -8.34 -6.44 24.99
CA GLY A 2 -8.66 -6.07 23.61
C GLY A 2 -9.08 -7.33 22.85
N HIS A 3 -10.30 -7.36 22.35
CA HIS A 3 -10.76 -8.41 21.45
C HIS A 3 -9.96 -8.30 20.16
N TYR A 4 -9.04 -9.26 19.95
CA TYR A 4 -8.29 -9.39 18.71
C TYR A 4 -9.28 -9.83 17.63
N ASN A 5 -9.72 -8.89 16.79
CA ASN A 5 -10.54 -9.20 15.63
C ASN A 5 -9.60 -9.56 14.46
N PRO A 6 -9.53 -10.84 14.02
CA PRO A 6 -8.64 -11.25 12.92
C PRO A 6 -9.00 -10.60 11.58
N TYR A 7 -10.16 -9.93 11.47
CA TYR A 7 -10.59 -9.18 10.30
C TYR A 7 -10.18 -7.70 10.31
N CYS A 8 -9.71 -7.17 11.45
CA CYS A 8 -9.28 -5.78 11.54
C CYS A 8 -7.77 -5.67 11.38
N CYS A 9 -7.32 -4.92 10.37
CA CYS A 9 -5.90 -4.67 10.14
C CYS A 9 -5.33 -3.53 10.99
N CYS A 10 -6.16 -2.86 11.81
CA CYS A 10 -5.78 -1.74 12.69
C CYS A 10 -6.30 -1.93 14.13
N PRO A 11 -5.55 -1.57 15.19
CA PRO A 11 -6.06 -1.41 16.54
C PRO A 11 -7.01 -0.21 16.66
N CYS A 12 -8.00 -0.32 17.54
CA CYS A 12 -8.98 0.73 17.84
C CYS A 12 -8.32 1.92 18.57
N PHE A 13 -8.63 3.16 18.15
CA PHE A 13 -8.38 4.34 18.98
C PHE A 13 -9.44 4.43 20.08
N THR A 14 -8.98 4.60 21.32
CA THR A 14 -9.87 4.81 22.46
C THR A 14 -10.74 6.06 22.25
N GLY A 15 -12.04 5.87 22.11
CA GLY A 15 -13.02 6.96 21.99
C GLY A 15 -13.51 7.29 20.58
N ILE A 16 -13.02 6.60 19.54
CA ILE A 16 -13.53 6.77 18.15
C ILE A 16 -14.13 5.45 17.66
N PRO A 17 -15.46 5.29 17.70
CA PRO A 17 -16.14 4.12 17.14
C PRO A 17 -15.79 3.93 15.66
N GLY A 18 -15.41 2.71 15.26
CA GLY A 18 -15.07 2.37 13.87
C GLY A 18 -13.64 2.72 13.43
N SER A 19 -12.82 3.27 14.33
CA SER A 19 -11.40 3.57 14.04
C SER A 19 -10.50 2.33 13.89
N ASP A 20 -11.03 1.13 14.10
CA ASP A 20 -10.38 -0.15 13.84
C ASP A 20 -10.63 -0.67 12.41
N TYR A 21 -11.58 -0.07 11.69
CA TYR A 21 -11.96 -0.52 10.36
C TYR A 21 -11.08 0.06 9.26
N ILE A 22 -10.60 -0.82 8.40
CA ILE A 22 -10.10 -0.49 7.06
C ILE A 22 -10.58 -1.61 6.12
N ASN A 23 -11.00 -1.26 4.91
CA ASN A 23 -11.48 -2.22 3.91
C ASN A 23 -10.30 -3.01 3.32
N SER A 24 -9.82 -3.99 4.11
CA SER A 24 -8.67 -4.81 3.78
C SER A 24 -8.78 -6.19 4.40
N ASN A 25 -8.23 -7.20 3.71
CA ASN A 25 -8.22 -8.59 4.17
C ASN A 25 -6.82 -9.18 4.04
N TYR A 26 -6.44 -10.00 5.01
CA TYR A 26 -5.25 -10.85 4.87
C TYR A 26 -5.49 -11.93 3.82
N ILE A 27 -4.44 -12.22 3.06
CA ILE A 27 -4.41 -13.30 2.08
C ILE A 27 -3.19 -14.17 2.34
N ASP A 28 -3.43 -15.48 2.37
CA ASP A 28 -2.38 -16.48 2.53
C ASP A 28 -1.52 -16.60 1.26
N GLY A 29 -0.22 -16.72 1.46
CA GLY A 29 0.73 -17.09 0.43
C GLY A 29 1.02 -18.59 0.45
N TYR A 30 1.85 -19.04 -0.50
CA TYR A 30 2.30 -20.43 -0.49
C TYR A 30 3.10 -20.74 0.78
N ARG A 31 2.51 -21.55 1.67
CA ARG A 31 3.08 -21.95 2.97
C ARG A 31 3.40 -20.78 3.91
N LYS A 32 2.75 -19.63 3.74
CA LYS A 32 2.89 -18.46 4.62
C LYS A 32 1.50 -17.88 4.87
N GLN A 33 0.98 -18.05 6.09
CA GLN A 33 -0.28 -17.42 6.49
C GLN A 33 -0.11 -15.90 6.52
N ASN A 34 -1.17 -15.16 6.15
CA ASN A 34 -1.20 -13.70 6.15
C ASN A 34 0.02 -13.07 5.45
N ALA A 35 0.38 -13.61 4.28
CA ALA A 35 1.54 -13.14 3.53
C ALA A 35 1.29 -11.80 2.83
N TYR A 36 0.03 -11.50 2.54
CA TYR A 36 -0.41 -10.29 1.85
C TYR A 36 -1.59 -9.65 2.58
N ILE A 37 -1.78 -8.36 2.35
CA ILE A 37 -3.02 -7.66 2.64
C ILE A 37 -3.55 -7.13 1.31
N ALA A 38 -4.74 -7.57 0.92
CA ALA A 38 -5.46 -6.94 -0.18
C ALA A 38 -6.31 -5.81 0.39
N THR A 39 -6.22 -4.64 -0.23
CA THR A 39 -7.01 -3.47 0.15
C THR A 39 -7.49 -2.72 -1.08
N GLN A 40 -8.53 -1.91 -0.92
CA GLN A 40 -8.95 -0.96 -1.94
C GLN A 40 -7.88 0.14 -2.14
N GLY A 41 -7.99 0.90 -3.24
CA GLY A 41 -7.31 2.20 -3.33
C GLY A 41 -7.64 3.02 -2.06
N PRO A 42 -6.68 3.71 -1.43
CA PRO A 42 -7.00 4.54 -0.26
C PRO A 42 -7.76 5.79 -0.69
N LEU A 43 -8.94 6.07 -0.11
CA LEU A 43 -9.72 7.31 -0.29
C LEU A 43 -9.10 8.47 0.49
N PRO A 44 -9.35 9.74 0.11
CA PRO A 44 -8.85 10.92 0.83
C PRO A 44 -9.12 10.89 2.33
N GLU A 45 -10.29 10.39 2.77
CA GLU A 45 -10.63 10.31 4.19
C GLU A 45 -9.89 9.17 4.92
N THR A 46 -9.37 8.19 4.17
CA THR A 46 -8.76 6.96 4.67
C THR A 46 -7.24 6.88 4.46
N PHE A 47 -6.61 7.93 3.91
CA PHE A 47 -5.15 7.99 3.75
C PHE A 47 -4.41 7.77 5.06
N GLY A 48 -4.90 8.38 6.15
CA GLY A 48 -4.33 8.20 7.48
C GLY A 48 -4.43 6.76 7.97
N ASP A 49 -5.57 6.10 7.72
CA ASP A 49 -5.77 4.70 8.10
C ASP A 49 -4.89 3.75 7.29
N PHE A 50 -4.70 4.02 6.01
CA PHE A 50 -3.79 3.26 5.16
C PHE A 50 -2.34 3.32 5.66
N TRP A 51 -1.82 4.51 5.94
CA TRP A 51 -0.45 4.64 6.44
C TRP A 51 -0.29 4.12 7.86
N ARG A 52 -1.33 4.24 8.69
CA ARG A 52 -1.36 3.60 10.01
C ARG A 52 -1.30 2.08 9.90
N MET A 53 -2.08 1.47 9.00
CA MET A 53 -2.03 0.03 8.72
C MET A 53 -0.63 -0.39 8.28
N MET A 54 -0.01 0.34 7.34
CA MET A 54 1.38 0.08 6.90
C MET A 54 2.36 0.08 8.07
N TRP A 55 2.22 1.04 8.98
CA TRP A 55 3.02 1.11 10.19
C TRP A 55 2.74 -0.08 11.12
N GLU A 56 1.49 -0.34 11.48
CA GLU A 56 1.17 -1.35 12.49
C GLU A 56 1.48 -2.77 12.03
N GLN A 57 1.24 -3.06 10.76
CA GLN A 57 1.54 -4.35 10.14
C GLN A 57 3.02 -4.55 9.81
N ARG A 58 3.86 -3.55 10.06
CA ARG A 58 5.30 -3.56 9.71
C ARG A 58 5.53 -3.91 8.24
N SER A 59 4.62 -3.46 7.38
CA SER A 59 4.69 -3.69 5.94
C SER A 59 5.79 -2.79 5.35
N ALA A 60 6.70 -3.38 4.58
CA ALA A 60 7.78 -2.65 3.92
C ALA A 60 7.52 -2.41 2.43
N THR A 61 6.50 -3.06 1.87
CA THR A 61 6.23 -3.06 0.43
C THR A 61 4.76 -2.81 0.15
N VAL A 62 4.49 -1.85 -0.73
CA VAL A 62 3.18 -1.58 -1.32
C VAL A 62 3.23 -1.93 -2.82
N VAL A 63 2.26 -2.69 -3.30
CA VAL A 63 2.09 -3.03 -4.72
C VAL A 63 0.82 -2.37 -5.22
N MET A 64 0.97 -1.35 -6.07
CA MET A 64 -0.13 -0.63 -6.70
C MET A 64 -0.30 -1.12 -8.14
N MET A 65 -1.45 -1.71 -8.43
CA MET A 65 -1.74 -2.37 -9.70
C MET A 65 -2.49 -1.49 -10.72
N THR A 66 -2.62 -0.19 -10.45
CA THR A 66 -3.38 0.76 -11.29
C THR A 66 -2.63 2.07 -11.51
N LYS A 67 -2.98 2.81 -12.57
CA LYS A 67 -2.68 4.24 -12.70
C LYS A 67 -3.62 5.06 -11.80
N LEU A 68 -3.25 6.30 -11.51
CA LEU A 68 -4.12 7.25 -10.80
C LEU A 68 -5.34 7.62 -11.65
N GLU A 69 -5.13 7.79 -12.95
CA GLU A 69 -6.15 8.15 -13.92
C GLU A 69 -6.06 7.28 -15.17
N GLU A 70 -7.21 6.81 -15.65
CA GLU A 70 -7.36 6.10 -16.91
C GLU A 70 -8.51 6.72 -17.71
N ARG A 71 -8.23 7.23 -18.91
CA ARG A 71 -9.21 7.90 -19.79
C ARG A 71 -10.04 8.99 -19.09
N SER A 72 -9.38 9.87 -18.33
CA SER A 72 -10.05 10.95 -17.59
C SER A 72 -10.99 10.49 -16.49
N ARG A 73 -10.87 9.23 -16.06
CA ARG A 73 -11.51 8.71 -14.84
C ARG A 73 -10.44 8.44 -13.79
N ILE A 74 -10.60 9.06 -12.63
CA ILE A 74 -9.77 8.80 -11.46
C ILE A 74 -10.05 7.37 -10.98
N LYS A 75 -9.00 6.57 -10.84
CA LYS A 75 -9.04 5.16 -10.39
C LYS A 75 -8.55 5.00 -8.96
N CYS A 76 -7.62 5.86 -8.54
CA CYS A 76 -7.03 5.89 -7.22
C CYS A 76 -6.59 7.33 -6.94
N ASP A 77 -6.82 7.81 -5.73
CA ASP A 77 -6.28 9.09 -5.30
C ASP A 77 -4.82 8.94 -4.89
N GLN A 78 -4.07 10.04 -4.99
CA GLN A 78 -2.67 10.06 -4.61
C GLN A 78 -2.55 10.14 -3.08
N TYR A 79 -2.30 9.01 -2.43
CA TYR A 79 -2.15 8.90 -0.97
C TYR A 79 -0.69 9.13 -0.49
N TRP A 80 0.18 9.70 -1.33
CA TRP A 80 1.59 9.92 -1.02
C TRP A 80 2.03 11.33 -1.43
N PRO A 81 3.09 11.89 -0.81
CA PRO A 81 3.55 13.24 -1.14
C PRO A 81 4.18 13.27 -2.52
N SER A 82 3.87 14.31 -3.31
CA SER A 82 4.57 14.55 -4.59
C SER A 82 6.04 14.97 -4.38
N ARG A 83 6.34 15.59 -3.23
CA ARG A 83 7.69 16.03 -2.83
C ARG A 83 7.78 16.23 -1.33
N GLY A 84 8.96 16.00 -0.75
CA GLY A 84 9.22 16.25 0.66
C GLY A 84 8.39 15.37 1.59
N THR A 85 7.81 15.97 2.63
CA THR A 85 7.10 15.25 3.70
C THR A 85 5.66 15.73 3.82
N GLU A 86 4.72 14.80 3.88
CA GLU A 86 3.31 15.06 4.23
C GLU A 86 2.91 14.22 5.46
N THR A 87 1.91 14.69 6.20
CA THR A 87 1.41 14.00 7.40
C THR A 87 0.02 13.46 7.14
N TYR A 88 -0.16 12.15 7.30
CA TYR A 88 -1.43 11.45 7.15
C TYR A 88 -1.83 10.87 8.52
N GLY A 89 -2.74 11.54 9.22
CA GLY A 89 -3.11 11.18 10.59
C GLY A 89 -1.92 11.26 11.54
N LEU A 90 -1.49 10.11 12.08
CA LEU A 90 -0.35 10.03 13.00
C LEU A 90 1.00 9.72 12.31
N ILE A 91 1.00 9.47 11.01
CA ILE A 91 2.17 9.02 10.26
C ILE A 91 2.65 10.15 9.35
N GLN A 92 3.90 10.53 9.50
CA GLN A 92 4.61 11.38 8.54
C GLN A 92 5.25 10.48 7.49
N VAL A 93 5.04 10.83 6.22
CA VAL A 93 5.55 10.11 5.07
C VAL A 93 6.40 11.07 4.27
N THR A 94 7.66 10.71 4.08
CA THR A 94 8.63 11.47 3.30
C THR A 94 8.98 10.71 2.04
N LEU A 95 8.79 11.33 0.87
CA LEU A 95 9.30 10.79 -0.39
C LEU A 95 10.83 10.97 -0.44
N LEU A 96 11.56 9.87 -0.51
CA LEU A 96 13.02 9.87 -0.58
C LEU A 96 13.54 9.77 -2.02
N ASP A 97 12.92 8.90 -2.81
CA ASP A 97 13.37 8.60 -4.17
C ASP A 97 12.22 8.13 -5.06
N THR A 98 12.34 8.40 -6.36
CA THR A 98 11.40 7.95 -7.39
C THR A 98 12.16 7.48 -8.62
N VAL A 99 11.95 6.23 -8.99
CA VAL A 99 12.54 5.61 -10.19
C VAL A 99 11.41 5.24 -11.15
N GLU A 100 11.33 5.94 -12.27
CA GLU A 100 10.38 5.66 -13.33
C GLU A 100 11.00 4.74 -14.39
N LEU A 101 10.32 3.64 -14.69
CA LEU A 101 10.69 2.68 -15.72
C LEU A 101 9.54 2.54 -16.72
N ALA A 102 9.82 1.87 -17.85
CA ALA A 102 8.87 1.75 -18.95
C ALA A 102 7.51 1.18 -18.55
N THR A 103 7.46 0.25 -17.58
CA THR A 103 6.23 -0.49 -17.24
C THR A 103 5.84 -0.40 -15.76
N TYR A 104 6.65 0.25 -14.93
CA TYR A 104 6.35 0.50 -13.53
C TYR A 104 7.17 1.66 -12.95
N CYS A 105 6.69 2.24 -11.86
CA CYS A 105 7.39 3.24 -11.05
C CYS A 105 7.71 2.63 -9.67
N VAL A 106 8.86 2.99 -9.11
CA VAL A 106 9.24 2.64 -7.73
C VAL A 106 9.42 3.91 -6.94
N ARG A 107 8.72 4.03 -5.81
CA ARG A 107 8.89 5.15 -4.86
C ARG A 107 9.39 4.62 -3.53
N THR A 108 10.38 5.28 -2.96
CA THR A 108 10.91 4.95 -1.64
C THR A 108 10.48 6.01 -0.65
N PHE A 109 9.89 5.59 0.46
CA PHE A 109 9.36 6.44 1.51
C PHE A 109 10.05 6.18 2.84
N ALA A 110 10.27 7.24 3.62
CA ALA A 110 10.51 7.14 5.04
C ALA A 110 9.23 7.44 5.81
N LEU A 111 8.90 6.58 6.77
CA LEU A 111 7.78 6.74 7.67
C LEU A 111 8.30 7.08 9.06
N TYR A 112 7.61 8.02 9.70
CA TYR A 112 7.80 8.38 11.10
C TYR A 112 6.43 8.45 11.78
N LYS A 113 6.29 7.84 12.95
CA LYS A 113 5.07 7.96 13.76
C LYS A 113 5.24 9.07 14.77
N ASN A 114 4.27 9.97 14.86
CA ASN A 114 4.27 11.07 15.85
C ASN A 114 4.45 10.52 17.26
N GLY A 115 5.44 11.03 17.99
CA GLY A 115 5.80 10.57 19.34
C GLY A 115 6.73 9.36 19.38
N SER A 116 7.14 8.81 18.24
CA SER A 116 8.17 7.77 18.12
C SER A 116 9.44 8.31 17.47
N SER A 117 10.60 7.81 17.91
CA SER A 117 11.89 8.03 17.22
C SER A 117 12.18 6.97 16.16
N GLU A 118 11.31 5.96 16.03
CA GLU A 118 11.44 4.90 15.04
C GLU A 118 11.25 5.47 13.63
N LYS A 119 12.16 5.11 12.73
CA LYS A 119 12.07 5.36 11.30
C LYS A 119 11.87 4.04 10.58
N ARG A 120 10.94 3.98 9.62
CA ARG A 120 10.75 2.81 8.75
C ARG A 120 10.84 3.19 7.29
N GLU A 121 11.37 2.28 6.47
CA GLU A 121 11.40 2.44 5.03
C GLU A 121 10.26 1.62 4.40
N VAL A 122 9.54 2.23 3.47
CA VAL A 122 8.50 1.58 2.67
C VAL A 122 8.77 1.83 1.20
N ARG A 123 8.65 0.80 0.37
CA ARG A 123 8.75 0.91 -1.09
C ARG A 123 7.40 0.64 -1.74
N GLN A 124 6.96 1.57 -2.57
CA GLN A 124 5.79 1.39 -3.42
C GLN A 124 6.23 1.03 -4.84
N PHE A 125 5.66 -0.03 -5.36
CA PHE A 125 5.81 -0.49 -6.73
C PHE A 125 4.50 -0.28 -7.47
N GLN A 126 4.46 0.68 -8.38
CA GLN A 126 3.28 0.99 -9.18
C GLN A 126 3.42 0.41 -10.58
N PHE A 127 2.63 -0.59 -10.93
CA PHE A 127 2.60 -1.13 -12.28
C PHE A 127 1.76 -0.23 -13.19
N THR A 128 2.37 0.26 -14.28
CA THR A 128 1.76 1.26 -15.18
C THR A 128 1.45 0.73 -16.58
N ALA A 129 1.79 -0.53 -16.87
CA ALA A 129 1.56 -1.16 -18.17
C ALA A 129 0.30 -2.04 -18.21
N TRP A 130 -0.57 -1.99 -17.20
CA TRP A 130 -1.86 -2.69 -17.26
C TRP A 130 -2.79 -1.96 -18.25
N PRO A 131 -3.45 -2.67 -19.18
CA PRO A 131 -4.37 -2.05 -20.14
C PRO A 131 -5.72 -1.71 -19.49
N ASP A 132 -6.36 -0.63 -19.94
CA ASP A 132 -7.68 -0.21 -19.42
C ASP A 132 -8.77 -1.29 -19.59
N HIS A 133 -8.66 -2.11 -20.65
CA HIS A 133 -9.58 -3.20 -20.96
C HIS A 133 -8.82 -4.52 -21.06
N GLY A 134 -9.37 -5.55 -20.41
CA GLY A 134 -8.83 -6.90 -20.47
C GLY A 134 -7.55 -7.08 -19.65
N VAL A 135 -6.64 -7.88 -20.18
CA VAL A 135 -5.37 -8.26 -19.55
C VAL A 135 -4.22 -7.96 -20.50
N PRO A 136 -2.98 -7.79 -19.98
CA PRO A 136 -1.81 -7.63 -20.84
C PRO A 136 -1.69 -8.74 -21.88
N GLU A 137 -1.37 -8.39 -23.13
CA GLU A 137 -1.19 -9.34 -24.24
C GLU A 137 -0.08 -10.36 -23.95
N HIS A 138 0.96 -9.92 -23.24
CA HIS A 138 2.08 -10.75 -22.83
C HIS A 138 2.34 -10.62 -21.32
N PRO A 139 2.59 -11.74 -20.61
CA PRO A 139 2.83 -11.71 -19.17
C PRO A 139 4.23 -11.17 -18.81
N THR A 140 5.14 -11.04 -19.78
CA THR A 140 6.55 -10.70 -19.55
C THR A 140 6.78 -9.44 -18.71
N PRO A 141 6.12 -8.29 -18.98
CA PRO A 141 6.31 -7.08 -18.17
C PRO A 141 5.86 -7.26 -16.72
N PHE A 142 4.74 -7.98 -16.54
CA PHE A 142 4.19 -8.26 -15.22
C PHE A 142 5.05 -9.26 -14.43
N LEU A 143 5.58 -10.30 -15.08
CA LEU A 143 6.50 -11.25 -14.47
C LEU A 143 7.81 -10.57 -14.04
N ALA A 144 8.36 -9.67 -14.87
CA ALA A 144 9.54 -8.89 -14.52
C ALA A 144 9.28 -7.99 -13.30
N PHE A 145 8.11 -7.33 -13.27
CA PHE A 145 7.64 -6.55 -12.14
C PHE A 145 7.54 -7.39 -10.85
N LEU A 146 6.86 -8.54 -10.89
CA LEU A 146 6.71 -9.43 -9.72
C LEU A 146 8.06 -9.93 -9.21
N ARG A 147 9.00 -10.26 -10.10
CA ARG A 147 10.37 -10.64 -9.72
C ARG A 147 11.04 -9.49 -8.95
N ARG A 148 10.94 -8.26 -9.45
CA ARG A 148 11.50 -7.08 -8.78
C ARG A 148 10.90 -6.85 -7.40
N VAL A 149 9.56 -6.92 -7.28
CA VAL A 149 8.85 -6.78 -5.99
C VAL A 149 9.36 -7.82 -4.98
N LYS A 150 9.43 -9.10 -5.39
CA LYS A 150 9.91 -10.17 -4.51
C LYS A 150 11.36 -9.96 -4.05
N THR A 151 12.26 -9.56 -4.94
CA THR A 151 13.67 -9.33 -4.59
C THR A 151 13.86 -8.13 -3.66
N CYS A 152 12.98 -7.13 -3.75
CA CYS A 152 13.07 -5.92 -2.95
C CYS A 152 12.30 -5.98 -1.62
N ASN A 153 11.42 -6.96 -1.42
CA ASN A 153 10.68 -7.13 -0.16
C ASN A 153 11.58 -7.81 0.90
N PRO A 154 11.84 -7.16 2.05
CA PRO A 154 12.64 -7.76 3.11
C PRO A 154 12.02 -9.07 3.63
N PRO A 155 12.82 -10.10 3.96
CA PRO A 155 12.31 -11.39 4.42
C PRO A 155 11.65 -11.32 5.81
N ASP A 156 12.05 -10.34 6.62
CA ASP A 156 11.58 -10.04 7.97
C ASP A 156 10.46 -9.00 8.01
N ALA A 157 10.06 -8.45 6.87
CA ALA A 157 8.93 -7.54 6.78
C ALA A 157 7.59 -8.26 7.04
N GLY A 158 6.60 -7.46 7.46
CA GLY A 158 5.21 -7.88 7.55
C GLY A 158 4.58 -8.22 6.19
N PRO A 159 3.25 -8.39 6.14
CA PRO A 159 2.55 -8.67 4.90
C PRO A 159 2.78 -7.60 3.83
N MET A 160 2.91 -8.02 2.58
CA MET A 160 2.92 -7.08 1.45
C MET A 160 1.52 -6.53 1.23
N VAL A 161 1.38 -5.21 1.14
CA VAL A 161 0.09 -4.57 0.89
C VAL A 161 -0.09 -4.44 -0.61
N VAL A 162 -1.18 -4.97 -1.14
CA VAL A 162 -1.52 -4.97 -2.56
C VAL A 162 -2.85 -4.27 -2.75
N HIS A 163 -2.91 -3.31 -3.66
CA HIS A 163 -4.15 -2.63 -4.03
C HIS A 163 -4.21 -2.27 -5.50
N CYS A 164 -5.41 -1.95 -5.97
CA CYS A 164 -5.67 -1.50 -7.33
C CYS A 164 -6.57 -0.26 -7.33
N ARG A 165 -7.77 -0.37 -7.88
CA ARG A 165 -8.77 0.71 -7.99
C ARG A 165 -9.79 0.64 -6.86
N TYR A 166 -10.57 1.70 -6.69
CA TYR A 166 -11.91 1.54 -6.10
C TYR A 166 -12.78 0.78 -7.10
N ASP A 167 -13.54 -0.21 -6.63
CA ASP A 167 -14.67 -0.72 -7.42
C ASP A 167 -15.73 0.39 -7.48
N ALA A 168 -15.63 1.25 -8.48
CA ALA A 168 -16.77 1.96 -9.00
C ALA A 168 -17.47 1.01 -9.97
N LEU A 169 -18.46 0.29 -9.44
CA LEU A 169 -19.50 -0.37 -10.25
C LEU A 169 -20.10 0.64 -11.25
#